data_AF-A0A9Q0YUA7-F1
#
_entry.id   AF-A0A9Q0YUA7-F1
#
_cell.length_a   1.000
_cell.length_b   1.000
_cell.length_c   1.000
_cell.angle_alpha   90.00
_cell.angle_beta   90.00
_cell.angle_gamma   90.00
#
_symmetry.space_group_name_H-M   'P 1'
#
loop_
_entity.id
_entity.type
_entity.pdbx_description
1 polymer ?
#
loop_
_entity_poly.entity_id
_entity_poly.type
_entity_poly.pdbx_seq_one_letter_code
_entity_poly.pdbx_strand_id
1 'polypeptide(L)'
;MAGPKIWLVIYRFDQEIEGKTGAAKGPFSVDIPGESSAVEVQNTIRKQLKIKDKKLVLKLRNHRKSLIPINSHIVQNTKFQPYTLEVVKRFQNVKPQARSAPISGYTEMIKQRLENLLRRIEKLEDIVPEMKQNREKKMQKEMEGIDENLKFIRQRIEESESHKWQGMFTKHPLW
;
A
#
# COMPACT_ATOMS: atom_id res chain seq x y z
N MET A 1 -6.39 32.24 14.24
CA MET A 1 -4.97 32.49 14.52
C MET A 1 -4.22 32.52 13.20
N ALA A 2 -3.39 33.53 12.96
CA ALA A 2 -2.57 33.62 11.74
C ALA A 2 -1.54 32.49 11.75
N GLY A 3 -1.56 31.62 10.74
CA GLY A 3 -0.59 30.53 10.66
C GLY A 3 0.73 30.97 10.00
N PRO A 4 1.66 30.03 9.80
CA PRO A 4 3.01 30.35 9.36
C PRO A 4 3.03 30.95 7.94
N LYS A 5 3.82 32.01 7.76
CA LYS A 5 4.15 32.58 6.46
C LYS A 5 5.32 31.82 5.85
N ILE A 6 5.14 31.31 4.63
CA ILE A 6 6.17 30.58 3.90
C ILE A 6 6.52 31.28 2.58
N TRP A 7 7.72 31.03 2.08
CA TRP A 7 8.23 31.54 0.81
C TRP A 7 8.35 30.41 -0.21
N LEU A 8 7.81 30.61 -1.41
CA LEU A 8 7.73 29.63 -2.47
C LEU A 8 8.32 30.14 -3.78
N VAL A 9 9.12 29.30 -4.44
CA VAL A 9 9.46 29.41 -5.86
C VAL A 9 8.64 28.40 -6.63
N ILE A 10 8.00 28.83 -7.71
CA ILE A 10 7.00 28.04 -8.44
C ILE A 10 7.55 27.62 -9.79
N TYR A 11 7.43 26.33 -10.09
CA TYR A 11 7.66 25.76 -11.40
C TYR A 11 6.34 25.28 -11.99
N ARG A 12 5.91 25.91 -13.08
CA ARG A 12 4.68 25.57 -13.82
C ARG A 12 5.01 24.58 -14.93
N PHE A 13 5.15 23.31 -14.57
CA PHE A 13 5.38 22.23 -15.54
C PHE A 13 4.16 21.96 -16.41
N ASP A 14 2.96 22.32 -15.93
CA ASP A 14 1.71 22.22 -16.69
C ASP A 14 1.68 23.12 -17.93
N GLN A 15 2.49 24.19 -17.93
CA GLN A 15 2.61 25.20 -18.99
C GLN A 15 3.85 24.99 -19.87
N GLU A 16 4.53 23.84 -19.76
CA GLU A 16 5.64 23.53 -20.65
C GLU A 16 5.19 23.52 -22.12
N ILE A 17 5.77 24.44 -22.89
CA ILE A 17 5.70 24.44 -24.35
C ILE A 17 7.06 23.91 -24.82
N GLU A 18 7.03 22.84 -25.63
CA GLU A 18 8.22 22.30 -26.33
C GLU A 18 9.38 21.80 -25.43
N GLY A 19 9.07 21.17 -24.29
CA GLY A 19 10.08 20.44 -23.50
C GLY A 19 11.11 21.32 -22.78
N LYS A 20 10.89 22.64 -22.73
CA LYS A 20 11.61 23.55 -21.82
C LYS A 20 10.72 23.81 -20.61
N THR A 21 11.21 23.40 -19.43
CA THR A 21 10.57 23.74 -18.16
C THR A 21 10.42 25.24 -18.04
N GLY A 22 9.18 25.70 -17.81
CA GLY A 22 8.90 27.11 -17.62
C GLY A 22 9.81 27.71 -16.55
N ALA A 23 10.33 28.92 -16.79
CA ALA A 23 11.22 29.60 -15.87
C ALA A 23 10.58 29.70 -14.46
N ALA A 24 11.40 29.49 -13.45
CA ALA A 24 10.99 29.58 -12.05
C ALA A 24 10.41 30.97 -11.77
N LYS A 25 9.21 31.04 -11.19
CA LYS A 25 8.58 32.30 -10.77
C LYS A 25 8.65 32.45 -9.26
N GLY A 26 9.01 33.64 -8.76
CA GLY A 26 9.02 33.95 -7.34
C GLY A 26 10.32 34.62 -6.89
N PRO A 27 10.59 34.67 -5.57
CA PRO A 27 9.86 34.01 -4.49
C PRO A 27 8.54 34.74 -4.11
N PHE A 28 7.47 33.98 -3.90
CA PHE A 28 6.18 34.46 -3.42
C PHE A 28 5.99 34.10 -1.94
N SER A 29 5.42 35.00 -1.15
CA SER A 29 5.00 34.66 0.20
C SER A 29 3.58 34.11 0.20
N VAL A 30 3.36 33.02 0.94
CA VAL A 30 2.05 32.40 1.13
C VAL A 30 1.78 32.25 2.62
N ASP A 31 0.61 32.75 3.04
CA ASP A 31 0.14 32.61 4.42
C ASP A 31 -0.66 31.30 4.54
N ILE A 32 -0.17 30.39 5.39
CA ILE A 32 -0.85 29.11 5.67
C ILE A 32 -1.81 29.32 6.85
N PRO A 33 -3.06 28.88 6.76
CA PRO A 33 -3.97 28.94 7.89
C PRO A 33 -3.54 27.93 8.98
N GLY A 34 -3.53 28.38 10.23
CA GLY A 34 -3.21 27.52 11.38
C GLY A 34 -4.28 26.44 11.59
N GLU A 35 -3.86 25.26 12.05
CA GLU A 35 -4.76 24.15 12.45
C GLU A 35 -5.77 23.68 11.38
N SER A 36 -5.48 23.96 10.11
CA SER A 36 -6.35 23.62 8.99
C SER A 36 -6.03 22.26 8.37
N SER A 37 -7.01 21.67 7.67
CA SER A 37 -6.82 20.43 6.92
C SER A 37 -5.82 20.60 5.76
N ALA A 38 -5.12 19.53 5.39
CA ALA A 38 -4.23 19.53 4.22
C ALA A 38 -4.93 20.00 2.93
N VAL A 39 -6.22 19.69 2.78
CA VAL A 39 -7.02 20.12 1.62
C VAL A 39 -7.23 21.63 1.63
N GLU A 40 -7.46 22.22 2.79
CA GLU A 40 -7.66 23.66 2.95
C GLU A 40 -6.37 24.44 2.72
N VAL A 41 -5.24 23.92 3.21
CA VAL A 41 -3.91 24.47 2.95
C VAL A 41 -3.61 24.45 1.45
N GLN A 42 -3.85 23.32 0.77
CA GLN A 42 -3.69 23.23 -0.68
C GLN A 42 -4.59 24.22 -1.43
N ASN A 43 -5.85 24.36 -1.02
CA ASN A 43 -6.77 25.31 -1.63
C ASN A 43 -6.35 26.76 -1.39
N THR A 44 -5.78 27.08 -0.23
CA THR A 44 -5.25 28.41 0.07
C THR A 44 -4.06 28.74 -0.81
N ILE A 45 -3.11 27.80 -0.94
CA ILE A 45 -1.98 27.93 -1.86
C ILE A 45 -2.46 28.11 -3.30
N ARG A 46 -3.44 27.33 -3.76
CA ARG A 46 -4.03 27.47 -5.09
C ARG A 46 -4.66 28.85 -5.31
N LYS A 47 -5.42 29.34 -4.34
CA LYS A 47 -6.07 30.67 -4.41
C LYS A 47 -5.04 31.79 -4.48
N GLN A 48 -4.07 31.82 -3.57
CA GLN A 48 -3.03 32.85 -3.53
C GLN A 48 -2.15 32.85 -4.77
N LEU A 49 -1.86 31.67 -5.33
CA LEU A 49 -1.05 31.52 -6.54
C LEU A 49 -1.86 31.52 -7.85
N LYS A 50 -3.17 31.81 -7.78
CA LYS A 50 -4.09 31.88 -8.93
C LYS A 50 -4.07 30.59 -9.80
N ILE A 51 -3.92 29.43 -9.17
CA ILE A 51 -3.97 28.11 -9.83
C ILE A 51 -5.43 27.65 -9.88
N LYS A 52 -6.08 27.85 -11.03
CA LYS A 52 -7.52 27.57 -11.21
C LYS A 52 -7.85 26.08 -11.40
N ASP A 53 -6.96 25.32 -12.04
CA ASP A 53 -7.23 23.93 -12.40
C ASP A 53 -7.00 22.98 -11.20
N LYS A 54 -8.08 22.32 -10.76
CA LYS A 54 -8.09 21.34 -9.67
C LYS A 54 -7.44 20.00 -10.05
N LYS A 55 -7.32 19.71 -11.35
CA LYS A 55 -6.69 18.47 -11.85
C LYS A 55 -5.15 18.51 -11.72
N LEU A 56 -4.59 19.69 -11.49
CA LEU A 56 -3.16 19.88 -11.26
C LEU A 56 -2.76 19.40 -9.86
N VAL A 57 -1.62 18.70 -9.83
CA VAL A 57 -1.00 18.19 -8.62
C VAL A 57 0.07 19.17 -8.17
N LEU A 58 0.07 19.47 -6.87
CA LEU A 58 1.05 20.32 -6.23
C LEU A 58 2.08 19.45 -5.51
N LYS A 59 3.36 19.59 -5.87
CA LYS A 59 4.47 18.94 -5.17
C LYS A 59 5.31 20.01 -4.49
N LEU A 60 5.39 19.96 -3.17
CA LEU A 60 6.21 20.89 -2.38
C LEU A 60 7.53 20.20 -2.03
N ARG A 61 8.66 20.87 -2.29
CA ARG A 61 9.99 20.37 -1.97
C ARG A 61 10.76 21.35 -1.09
N ASN A 62 11.57 20.79 -0.21
CA ASN A 62 12.51 21.56 0.60
C ASN A 62 13.76 21.98 -0.22
N HIS A 63 14.68 22.71 0.42
CA HIS A 63 15.94 23.12 -0.19
C HIS A 63 16.84 21.95 -0.64
N ARG A 64 16.71 20.78 -0.03
CA ARG A 64 17.40 19.53 -0.43
C ARG A 64 16.70 18.81 -1.58
N LYS A 65 15.66 19.42 -2.17
CA LYS A 65 14.79 18.84 -3.20
C LYS A 65 13.99 17.62 -2.73
N SER A 66 13.91 17.35 -1.42
CA SER A 66 13.06 16.29 -0.87
C SER A 66 11.59 16.72 -0.87
N LEU A 67 10.69 15.80 -1.20
CA LEU A 67 9.25 16.05 -1.15
C LEU A 67 8.80 16.20 0.31
N ILE A 68 8.06 17.26 0.62
CA ILE A 68 7.50 17.52 1.94
C ILE A 68 5.97 17.59 1.87
N PRO A 69 5.25 17.16 2.92
CA PRO A 69 3.79 17.20 2.95
C PRO A 69 3.28 18.64 2.94
N ILE A 70 2.16 18.87 2.25
CA ILE A 70 1.45 20.15 2.25
C ILE A 70 0.37 20.10 3.33
N ASN A 71 0.67 20.62 4.52
CA ASN A 71 -0.24 20.66 5.67
C ASN A 71 -0.03 21.94 6.51
N SER A 72 -0.79 22.10 7.59
CA SER A 72 -0.72 23.27 8.48
C SER A 72 0.55 23.34 9.33
N HIS A 73 1.35 22.26 9.39
CA HIS A 73 2.57 22.15 10.18
C HIS A 73 3.84 22.40 9.36
N ILE A 74 3.73 23.01 8.17
CA ILE A 74 4.91 23.39 7.38
C ILE A 74 5.72 24.42 8.17
N VAL A 75 7.03 24.13 8.31
CA VAL A 75 7.98 25.02 8.98
C VAL A 75 8.17 26.30 8.18
N GLN A 76 8.25 27.43 8.87
CA GLN A 76 8.56 28.72 8.23
C GLN A 76 9.96 28.69 7.62
N ASN A 77 10.07 29.23 6.42
CA ASN A 77 11.34 29.38 5.72
C ASN A 77 11.60 30.86 5.39
N THR A 78 12.73 31.14 4.76
CA THR A 78 13.16 32.50 4.44
C THR A 78 13.03 32.78 2.95
N LYS A 79 12.97 34.07 2.59
CA LYS A 79 13.00 34.52 1.19
C LYS A 79 14.26 34.06 0.43
N PHE A 80 15.37 33.90 1.14
CA PHE A 80 16.66 33.44 0.59
C PHE A 80 16.71 31.92 0.41
N GLN A 81 15.88 31.17 1.14
CA GLN A 81 15.77 29.72 1.03
C GLN A 81 14.30 29.29 0.85
N PRO A 82 13.68 29.69 -0.27
CA PRO A 82 12.29 29.39 -0.56
C PRO A 82 12.10 27.88 -0.79
N TYR A 83 10.91 27.36 -0.49
CA TYR A 83 10.53 26.02 -0.90
C TYR A 83 10.20 26.02 -2.39
N THR A 84 10.36 24.85 -3.00
CA THR A 84 10.05 24.68 -4.42
C THR A 84 8.66 24.07 -4.56
N LEU A 85 7.74 24.79 -5.20
CA LEU A 85 6.42 24.28 -5.56
C LEU A 85 6.39 23.90 -7.03
N GLU A 86 6.30 22.61 -7.33
CA GLU A 86 6.12 22.09 -8.68
C GLU A 86 4.63 21.89 -8.95
N VAL A 87 4.11 22.54 -9.99
CA VAL A 87 2.74 22.39 -10.45
C VAL A 87 2.76 21.51 -11.70
N VAL A 88 2.24 20.29 -11.57
CA VAL A 88 2.32 19.26 -12.61
C VAL A 88 0.95 18.71 -12.96
N LYS A 89 0.80 18.17 -14.18
CA LYS A 89 -0.39 17.39 -14.55
C LYS A 89 -0.36 16.03 -13.84
N ARG A 90 -1.54 15.46 -13.52
CA ARG A 90 -1.66 14.14 -12.84
C ARG A 90 -0.86 13.04 -13.56
N PHE A 91 -0.85 13.05 -14.89
CA PHE A 91 -0.12 12.12 -15.73
C PHE A 91 0.92 12.85 -16.60
N GLN A 92 1.79 13.64 -15.95
CA GLN A 92 2.88 14.29 -16.67
C GLN A 92 4.02 13.30 -16.90
N ASN A 93 4.17 12.86 -18.15
CA ASN A 93 5.33 12.09 -18.59
C ASN A 93 6.54 13.01 -18.57
N VAL A 94 7.38 12.87 -17.54
CA VAL A 94 8.70 13.51 -17.52
C VAL A 94 9.60 12.69 -18.45
N LYS A 95 10.27 13.36 -19.39
CA LYS A 95 11.30 12.68 -20.18
C LYS A 95 12.36 12.16 -19.20
N PRO A 96 12.66 10.85 -19.19
CA PRO A 96 13.63 10.30 -18.26
C PRO A 96 14.95 11.06 -18.43
N GLN A 97 15.44 11.65 -17.34
CA GLN A 97 16.73 12.32 -17.35
C GLN A 97 17.80 11.26 -17.63
N ALA A 98 18.75 11.57 -18.52
CA ALA A 98 19.89 10.72 -18.75
C ALA A 98 20.56 10.40 -17.41
N ARG A 99 20.85 9.13 -17.16
CA ARG A 99 21.44 8.69 -15.90
C ARG A 99 22.79 9.37 -15.71
N SER A 100 23.06 9.84 -14.50
CA SER A 100 24.32 10.48 -14.14
C SER A 100 25.53 9.54 -14.20
N ALA A 101 25.29 8.22 -14.17
CA ALA A 101 26.32 7.21 -14.36
C ALA A 101 25.81 6.08 -15.27
N PRO A 102 26.56 5.69 -16.31
CA PRO A 102 26.29 4.46 -17.06
C PRO A 102 26.66 3.28 -16.16
N ILE A 103 25.66 2.71 -15.47
CA ILE A 103 25.83 1.41 -14.81
C ILE A 103 25.79 0.36 -15.92
N SER A 104 26.96 -0.13 -16.34
CA SER A 104 27.02 -1.27 -17.26
C SER A 104 26.28 -2.46 -16.62
N GLY A 105 25.52 -3.20 -17.43
CA GLY A 105 24.77 -4.36 -16.96
C GLY A 105 23.43 -4.10 -16.25
N TYR A 106 22.98 -2.84 -16.09
CA TYR A 106 21.65 -2.59 -15.49
C TYR A 106 20.50 -3.18 -16.34
N THR A 107 20.59 -3.04 -17.66
CA THR A 107 19.59 -3.59 -18.60
C THR A 107 19.59 -5.12 -18.55
N GLU A 108 20.77 -5.74 -18.45
CA GLU A 108 20.93 -7.19 -18.28
C GLU A 108 20.38 -7.67 -16.94
N MET A 109 20.64 -6.94 -15.85
CA MET A 109 20.07 -7.23 -14.53
C MET A 109 18.53 -7.15 -14.56
N ILE A 110 17.95 -6.15 -15.22
CA ILE A 110 16.49 -6.09 -15.40
C ILE A 110 15.99 -7.28 -16.21
N LYS A 111 16.66 -7.61 -17.31
CA LYS A 111 16.30 -8.75 -18.17
C LYS A 111 16.30 -10.05 -17.39
N GLN A 112 17.36 -10.33 -16.62
CA GLN A 112 17.45 -11.50 -15.75
C GLN A 112 16.35 -11.53 -14.68
N ARG A 113 16.01 -10.38 -14.08
CA ARG A 113 14.91 -10.29 -13.11
C ARG A 113 13.56 -10.60 -13.75
N LEU A 114 13.32 -10.10 -14.97
CA LEU A 114 12.09 -10.38 -15.71
C LEU A 114 11.99 -11.86 -16.10
N GLU A 115 13.08 -12.45 -16.60
CA GLU A 115 13.14 -13.88 -16.92
C GLU A 115 12.89 -14.76 -15.68
N ASN A 116 13.46 -14.39 -14.53
CA ASN A 116 13.20 -15.10 -13.27
C ASN A 116 11.74 -14.98 -12.81
N LEU A 117 11.09 -13.83 -13.04
CA LEU A 117 9.66 -13.67 -12.73
C LEU A 117 8.80 -14.51 -13.66
N LEU A 118 9.11 -14.56 -14.96
CA LEU A 118 8.40 -15.39 -15.93
C LEU A 118 8.47 -16.87 -15.57
N ARG A 119 9.66 -17.40 -15.27
CA ARG A 119 9.82 -18.79 -14.82
C ARG A 119 9.04 -19.12 -13.55
N ARG A 120 8.89 -18.15 -12.64
CA ARG A 120 8.07 -18.33 -11.42
C ARG A 120 6.59 -18.37 -11.73
N ILE A 121 6.14 -17.59 -12.72
CA ILE A 121 4.75 -17.59 -13.17
C ILE A 121 4.45 -18.93 -13.86
N GLU A 122 5.29 -19.38 -14.78
CA GLU A 122 5.15 -20.69 -15.45
C GLU A 122 5.02 -21.83 -14.44
N LYS A 123 5.93 -21.89 -13.45
CA LYS A 123 5.84 -22.89 -12.38
C LYS A 123 4.56 -22.82 -11.57
N LEU A 124 4.02 -21.62 -11.34
CA LEU A 124 2.75 -21.47 -10.63
C LEU A 124 1.58 -21.93 -11.51
N GLU A 125 1.60 -21.62 -12.80
CA GLU A 125 0.60 -22.09 -13.76
C GLU A 125 0.57 -23.62 -13.85
N ASP A 126 1.73 -24.28 -13.79
CA ASP A 126 1.84 -25.74 -13.73
C ASP A 126 1.28 -26.33 -12.41
N ILE A 127 1.56 -25.70 -11.27
CA ILE A 127 1.19 -26.23 -9.94
C ILE A 127 -0.27 -25.96 -9.57
N VAL A 128 -0.86 -24.86 -10.05
CA VAL A 128 -2.25 -24.47 -9.74
C VAL A 128 -3.30 -25.57 -10.02
N PRO A 129 -3.31 -26.26 -11.18
CA PRO A 129 -4.26 -27.34 -11.42
C PRO A 129 -4.07 -28.52 -10.46
N GLU A 130 -2.83 -28.86 -10.11
CA GLU A 130 -2.53 -29.93 -9.15
C GLU A 130 -2.97 -29.58 -7.72
N MET A 131 -2.86 -28.31 -7.31
CA MET A 131 -3.27 -27.87 -5.97
C MET A 131 -4.76 -28.13 -5.70
N LYS A 132 -5.63 -27.90 -6.68
CA LYS A 132 -7.07 -28.15 -6.52
C LYS A 132 -7.34 -29.64 -6.32
N GLN A 133 -6.74 -30.49 -7.15
CA GLN A 133 -6.88 -31.95 -7.05
C GLN A 133 -6.31 -32.47 -5.72
N ASN A 134 -5.15 -31.97 -5.29
CA ASN A 134 -4.54 -32.35 -4.01
C ASN A 134 -5.39 -31.93 -2.81
N ARG A 135 -6.05 -30.77 -2.90
CA ARG A 135 -6.99 -30.31 -1.87
C ARG A 135 -8.22 -31.21 -1.78
N GLU A 136 -8.81 -31.57 -2.92
CA GLU A 136 -9.96 -32.48 -2.98
C GLU A 136 -9.60 -33.87 -2.41
N LYS A 137 -8.44 -34.44 -2.81
CA LYS A 137 -7.92 -35.69 -2.25
C LYS A 137 -7.71 -35.63 -0.75
N LYS A 138 -7.18 -34.51 -0.23
CA LYS A 138 -6.97 -34.31 1.20
C LYS A 138 -8.31 -34.27 1.95
N MET A 139 -9.28 -33.50 1.44
CA MET A 139 -10.62 -33.42 2.04
C MET A 139 -11.32 -34.78 2.05
N GLN A 140 -11.20 -35.56 0.96
CA GLN A 140 -11.77 -36.89 0.88
C GLN A 140 -11.19 -37.82 1.96
N LYS A 141 -9.86 -37.81 2.12
CA LYS A 141 -9.18 -38.61 3.15
C LYS A 141 -9.57 -38.20 4.58
N GLU A 142 -9.74 -36.90 4.82
CA GLU A 142 -10.22 -36.40 6.12
C GLU A 142 -11.67 -36.82 6.40
N MET A 143 -12.54 -36.79 5.38
CA MET A 143 -13.93 -37.24 5.49
C MET A 143 -14.03 -38.73 5.80
N GLU A 144 -13.22 -39.55 5.13
CA GLU A 144 -13.12 -40.99 5.39
C GLU A 144 -12.68 -41.27 6.84
N GLY A 145 -11.67 -40.57 7.34
CA GLY A 145 -11.24 -40.70 8.74
C GLY A 145 -12.30 -40.25 9.75
N ILE A 146 -13.10 -39.23 9.43
CA ILE A 146 -14.24 -38.82 10.28
C ILE A 146 -15.31 -39.91 10.30
N ASP A 147 -15.63 -40.49 9.15
CA ASP A 147 -16.65 -41.55 9.04
C ASP A 147 -16.24 -42.81 9.85
N GLU A 148 -14.97 -43.21 9.77
CA GLU A 148 -14.42 -44.29 10.61
C GLU A 148 -14.55 -43.99 12.11
N ASN A 149 -14.21 -42.77 12.53
CA ASN A 149 -14.34 -42.35 13.93
C ASN A 149 -15.80 -42.33 14.39
N LEU A 150 -16.72 -41.87 13.55
CA LEU A 150 -18.16 -41.86 13.86
C LEU A 150 -18.72 -43.28 13.98
N LYS A 151 -18.31 -44.21 13.10
CA LYS A 151 -18.66 -45.62 13.21
C LYS A 151 -18.18 -46.22 14.52
N PHE A 152 -16.92 -45.96 14.89
CA PHE A 152 -16.36 -46.42 16.16
C PHE A 152 -17.13 -45.87 17.38
N ILE A 153 -17.44 -44.57 17.39
CA ILE A 153 -18.20 -43.95 18.48
C ILE A 153 -19.61 -44.53 18.57
N ARG A 154 -20.30 -44.69 17.42
CA ARG A 154 -21.65 -45.29 17.39
C ARG A 154 -21.63 -46.69 17.98
N GLN A 155 -20.67 -47.53 17.58
CA GLN A 155 -20.51 -48.87 18.14
C GLN A 155 -20.34 -48.84 19.66
N ARG A 156 -19.50 -47.93 20.19
CA ARG A 156 -19.29 -47.78 21.63
C ARG A 156 -20.53 -47.32 22.39
N ILE A 157 -21.35 -46.45 21.79
CA ILE A 157 -22.62 -46.01 22.37
C ILE A 157 -23.59 -47.20 22.43
N GLU A 158 -23.76 -47.94 21.34
CA GLU A 158 -24.62 -49.13 21.29
C GLU A 158 -24.18 -50.20 22.32
N GLU A 159 -22.86 -50.44 22.43
CA GLU A 159 -22.30 -51.30 23.48
C GLU A 159 -22.71 -50.80 24.87
N SER A 160 -22.55 -49.50 25.16
CA SER A 160 -22.91 -48.92 26.47
C SER A 160 -24.41 -48.99 26.76
N GLU A 161 -25.28 -48.78 25.77
CA GLU A 161 -26.73 -48.83 25.95
C GLU A 161 -27.25 -50.24 26.20
N SER A 162 -26.57 -51.26 25.64
CA SER A 162 -26.91 -52.66 25.87
C SER A 162 -26.59 -53.16 27.29
N HIS A 163 -25.67 -52.49 28.00
CA HIS A 163 -25.28 -52.83 29.36
C HIS A 163 -26.17 -52.12 30.37
N LYS A 164 -27.18 -52.82 30.91
CA LYS A 164 -27.85 -52.38 32.14
C LYS A 164 -26.91 -52.57 33.33
N TRP A 165 -26.68 -51.51 34.11
CA TRP A 165 -25.94 -51.57 35.38
C TRP A 165 -26.54 -52.64 36.31
N GLN A 166 -25.92 -53.82 36.38
CA GLN A 166 -26.26 -54.86 37.36
C GLN A 166 -25.46 -54.61 38.63
N GLY A 167 -25.84 -53.55 39.35
CA GLY A 167 -25.11 -53.08 40.53
C GLY A 167 -26.02 -52.56 41.62
N MET A 168 -27.03 -53.33 42.03
CA MET A 168 -27.63 -53.11 43.35
C MET A 168 -26.80 -53.94 44.32
N PHE A 169 -26.01 -53.28 45.17
CA PHE A 169 -25.27 -53.93 46.26
C PHE A 169 -26.26 -54.77 47.08
N THR A 170 -26.22 -56.09 46.91
CA THR A 170 -26.82 -57.01 47.87
C THR A 170 -25.99 -56.86 49.14
N LYS A 171 -26.43 -55.99 50.06
CA LYS A 171 -25.92 -55.97 51.42
C LYS A 171 -26.06 -57.40 51.96
N HIS A 172 -24.95 -58.12 52.11
CA HIS A 172 -24.95 -59.29 52.96
C HIS A 172 -25.23 -58.79 54.39
N PRO A 173 -26.28 -59.31 55.07
CA PRO A 173 -26.55 -58.91 56.44
C PRO A 173 -25.38 -59.44 57.29
N LEU A 174 -24.62 -58.52 57.88
CA LEU A 174 -23.69 -58.86 58.96
C LEU A 174 -24.49 -58.82 60.27
N TRP A 175 -25.21 -59.90 60.52
CA TRP A 175 -25.45 -60.50 61.83
C TRP A 175 -26.05 -61.90 61.64
#